data_AF-A0A3B6KL74-F1
#
_entry.id   AF-A0A3B6KL74-F1
#
_cell.length_a   1.000
_cell.length_b   1.000
_cell.length_c   1.000
_cell.angle_alpha   90.00
_cell.angle_beta   90.00
_cell.angle_gamma   90.00
#
_symmetry.space_group_name_H-M   'P 1'
#
loop_
_entity.id
_entity.type
_entity.pdbx_description
1 polymer ?
#
loop_
_entity_poly.entity_id
_entity_poly.type
_entity_poly.pdbx_seq_one_letter_code
_entity_poly.pdbx_strand_id
1 'polypeptide(L)'
;MDLCPNSYWQYFSWCHTFLPYGKKYYTVGLAAVCWAIWLARNRATFEKKHIKTPFEIVFSVCSFLLYWAGLQQGDGVKELRSGAAMVRSSTMSMMKMCEAARRPIEGE
;
A
#
# COMPACT_ATOMS: atom_id res chain seq x y z
N MET A 1 -3.15 -21.33 2.70
CA MET A 1 -4.19 -20.41 2.20
C MET A 1 -3.46 -19.16 1.75
N ASP A 2 -3.56 -18.80 0.46
CA ASP A 2 -3.01 -17.53 -0.01
C ASP A 2 -3.74 -16.38 0.68
N LEU A 3 -3.04 -15.63 1.54
CA LEU A 3 -3.60 -14.43 2.20
C LEU A 3 -3.73 -13.24 1.24
N CYS A 4 -3.27 -13.37 -0.01
CA CYS A 4 -3.35 -12.32 -1.02
C CYS A 4 -4.67 -12.43 -1.82
N PRO A 5 -5.50 -11.37 -1.86
CA PRO A 5 -6.68 -11.35 -2.72
C PRO A 5 -6.29 -11.54 -4.19
N ASN A 6 -6.94 -12.50 -4.86
CA ASN A 6 -6.73 -12.76 -6.29
C ASN A 6 -7.86 -12.20 -7.18
N SER A 7 -8.87 -11.57 -6.58
CA SER A 7 -10.00 -10.97 -7.28
C SER A 7 -10.47 -9.72 -6.55
N TYR A 8 -11.18 -8.85 -7.28
CA TYR A 8 -11.79 -7.65 -6.70
C TYR A 8 -12.74 -7.97 -5.54
N TRP A 9 -13.51 -9.06 -5.65
CA TRP A 9 -14.42 -9.51 -4.60
C TRP A 9 -13.69 -9.87 -3.30
N GLN A 10 -12.57 -10.62 -3.41
CA GLN A 10 -11.76 -10.94 -2.24
C GLN A 10 -11.15 -9.69 -1.60
N TYR A 11 -10.73 -8.71 -2.42
CA TYR A 11 -10.23 -7.43 -1.91
C TYR A 11 -11.31 -6.70 -1.11
N PHE A 12 -12.52 -6.55 -1.67
CA PHE A 12 -13.61 -5.86 -0.97
C PHE A 12 -14.05 -6.61 0.29
N SER A 13 -14.08 -7.95 0.26
CA SER A 13 -14.34 -8.76 1.45
C SER A 13 -13.30 -8.50 2.54
N TRP A 14 -12.02 -8.49 2.19
CA TRP A 14 -10.92 -8.21 3.11
C TRP A 14 -11.06 -6.80 3.70
N CYS A 15 -11.32 -5.80 2.87
CA CYS A 15 -11.57 -4.43 3.33
C CYS A 15 -12.76 -4.34 4.28
N HIS A 16 -13.84 -5.08 4.03
CA HIS A 16 -14.98 -5.15 4.93
C HIS A 16 -14.64 -5.76 6.30
N THR A 17 -13.78 -6.77 6.33
CA THR A 17 -13.34 -7.42 7.57
C THR A 17 -12.40 -6.53 8.38
N PHE A 18 -11.42 -5.87 7.74
CA PHE A 18 -10.34 -5.16 8.44
C PHE A 18 -10.53 -3.65 8.53
N LEU A 19 -11.36 -3.04 7.66
CA LEU A 19 -11.69 -1.62 7.65
C LEU A 19 -13.22 -1.40 7.59
N PRO A 20 -14.03 -1.87 8.56
CA PRO A 20 -15.50 -1.85 8.46
C PRO A 20 -16.09 -0.45 8.26
N TYR A 21 -15.47 0.59 8.83
CA TYR A 21 -15.91 1.99 8.69
C TYR A 21 -15.31 2.71 7.47
N GLY A 22 -14.47 2.03 6.69
CA GLY A 22 -13.73 2.60 5.57
C GLY A 22 -14.37 2.42 4.20
N LYS A 23 -15.65 2.00 4.10
CA LYS A 23 -16.29 1.58 2.83
C LYS A 23 -16.14 2.59 1.69
N LYS A 24 -16.28 3.89 1.99
CA LYS A 24 -16.09 4.98 1.02
C LYS A 24 -14.66 5.05 0.44
N TYR A 25 -13.68 4.44 1.11
CA TYR A 25 -12.27 4.43 0.73
C TYR A 25 -11.80 3.15 0.03
N TYR A 26 -12.61 2.10 -0.05
CA TYR A 26 -12.14 0.85 -0.64
C TYR A 26 -11.78 1.04 -2.12
N THR A 27 -12.60 1.77 -2.87
CA THR A 27 -12.36 2.03 -4.29
C THR A 27 -11.11 2.89 -4.51
N VAL A 28 -10.89 3.93 -3.70
CA VAL A 28 -9.67 4.76 -3.83
C VAL A 28 -8.42 3.99 -3.43
N GLY A 29 -8.51 3.11 -2.42
CA GLY A 29 -7.44 2.19 -2.04
C GLY A 29 -7.08 1.24 -3.18
N LEU A 30 -8.08 0.58 -3.77
CA LEU A 30 -7.90 -0.32 -4.91
C LEU A 30 -7.28 0.40 -6.11
N ALA A 31 -7.82 1.58 -6.46
CA ALA A 31 -7.30 2.39 -7.54
C ALA A 31 -5.82 2.75 -7.31
N ALA A 32 -5.43 3.12 -6.09
CA ALA A 32 -4.06 3.48 -5.76
C ALA A 32 -3.11 2.29 -5.90
N VAL A 33 -3.54 1.10 -5.46
CA VAL A 33 -2.80 -0.16 -5.62
C VAL A 33 -2.63 -0.51 -7.10
N CYS A 34 -3.72 -0.53 -7.86
CA CYS A 34 -3.68 -0.83 -9.29
C CYS A 34 -2.76 0.16 -10.04
N TRP A 35 -2.86 1.46 -9.71
CA TRP A 35 -2.06 2.49 -10.35
C TRP A 35 -0.57 2.37 -10.02
N ALA A 36 -0.23 2.09 -8.75
CA ALA A 36 1.15 1.84 -8.33
C ALA A 36 1.77 0.64 -9.05
N ILE A 37 1.02 -0.47 -9.16
CA ILE A 37 1.48 -1.67 -9.86
C ILE A 37 1.67 -1.39 -11.36
N TRP A 38 0.69 -0.74 -11.99
CA TRP A 38 0.77 -0.39 -13.41
C TRP A 38 1.98 0.50 -13.70
N LEU A 39 2.18 1.55 -12.90
CA LEU A 39 3.30 2.47 -13.06
C LEU A 39 4.65 1.76 -12.89
N ALA A 40 4.77 0.88 -11.88
CA ALA A 40 5.99 0.09 -11.67
C ALA A 40 6.29 -0.85 -12.84
N ARG A 41 5.27 -1.54 -13.37
CA ARG A 41 5.42 -2.41 -14.55
C ARG A 41 5.84 -1.64 -15.80
N ASN A 42 5.26 -0.47 -16.01
CA ASN A 42 5.63 0.39 -17.13
C ASN A 42 7.07 0.89 -17.02
N ARG A 43 7.49 1.36 -15.83
CA ARG A 43 8.88 1.77 -15.60
C ARG A 43 9.87 0.63 -15.82
N ALA A 44 9.52 -0.59 -15.41
CA ALA A 44 10.36 -1.76 -15.68
C ALA A 44 10.45 -2.05 -17.20
N THR A 45 9.35 -1.91 -17.92
CA THR A 45 9.28 -2.23 -19.37
C THR A 45 9.96 -1.16 -20.23
N PHE A 46 9.62 0.10 -20.01
CA PHE A 46 10.01 1.21 -20.89
C PHE A 46 11.29 1.92 -20.42
N GLU A 47 11.55 1.97 -19.11
CA GLU A 47 12.71 2.67 -18.53
C GLU A 47 13.78 1.70 -17.99
N LYS A 48 13.54 0.37 -18.05
CA LYS A 48 14.38 -0.67 -17.44
C LYS A 48 14.62 -0.46 -15.94
N LYS A 49 13.70 0.23 -15.26
CA LYS A 49 13.74 0.48 -13.82
C LYS A 49 12.90 -0.56 -13.08
N HIS A 50 13.56 -1.65 -12.69
CA HIS A 50 12.93 -2.69 -11.88
C HIS A 50 12.78 -2.24 -10.41
N ILE A 51 11.67 -2.62 -9.79
CA ILE A 51 11.51 -2.47 -8.34
C ILE A 51 12.52 -3.36 -7.63
N LYS A 52 13.18 -2.84 -6.59
CA LYS A 52 14.17 -3.60 -5.80
C LYS A 52 13.50 -4.28 -4.61
N THR A 53 12.39 -3.71 -4.14
CA THR A 53 11.67 -4.19 -2.97
C THR A 53 10.16 -4.02 -3.14
N PRO A 54 9.34 -4.94 -2.59
CA PRO A 54 7.87 -4.81 -2.60
C PRO A 54 7.39 -3.56 -1.84
N PHE A 55 8.17 -3.03 -0.90
CA PHE A 55 7.85 -1.82 -0.15
C PHE A 55 7.76 -0.58 -1.06
N GLU A 56 8.48 -0.54 -2.19
CA GLU A 56 8.39 0.57 -3.15
C GLU A 56 6.97 0.74 -3.72
N ILE A 57 6.26 -0.37 -3.94
CA ILE A 57 4.87 -0.35 -4.38
C ILE A 57 4.00 0.25 -3.28
N VAL A 58 4.18 -0.19 -2.03
CA VAL A 58 3.37 0.29 -0.89
C VAL A 58 3.60 1.78 -0.61
N PHE A 59 4.84 2.26 -0.71
CA PHE A 59 5.12 3.70 -0.62
C PHE A 59 4.52 4.49 -1.79
N SER A 60 4.51 3.92 -2.99
CA SER A 60 3.81 4.53 -4.14
C SER A 60 2.31 4.64 -3.89
N VAL A 61 1.69 3.60 -3.33
CA VAL A 61 0.28 3.64 -2.89
C VAL A 61 0.05 4.76 -1.88
N CYS A 62 0.90 4.89 -0.85
CA CYS A 62 0.80 5.98 0.12
C CYS A 62 0.87 7.35 -0.55
N SER A 63 1.78 7.53 -1.51
CA SER A 63 1.91 8.78 -2.27
C SER A 63 0.64 9.10 -3.07
N PHE A 64 0.03 8.11 -3.74
CA PHE A 64 -1.24 8.30 -4.45
C PHE A 64 -2.38 8.65 -3.50
N LEU A 65 -2.50 7.97 -2.37
CA LEU A 65 -3.54 8.26 -1.38
C LEU A 65 -3.41 9.67 -0.79
N LEU A 66 -2.18 10.12 -0.52
CA LEU A 66 -1.92 11.49 -0.05
C LEU A 66 -2.26 12.53 -1.12
N TYR A 67 -1.91 12.26 -2.37
CA TYR A 67 -2.22 13.14 -3.50
C TYR A 67 -3.73 13.21 -3.75
N TRP A 68 -4.41 12.07 -3.77
CA TRP A 68 -5.86 11.97 -3.98
C TRP A 68 -6.70 12.36 -2.76
N ALA A 69 -6.09 12.57 -1.59
CA ALA A 69 -6.79 13.15 -0.45
C ALA A 69 -7.36 14.54 -0.78
N GLY A 70 -6.70 15.31 -1.64
CA GLY A 70 -7.24 16.60 -2.12
C GLY A 70 -8.53 16.48 -2.94
N LEU A 71 -8.85 15.29 -3.44
CA LEU A 71 -10.08 15.02 -4.20
C LEU A 71 -11.27 14.66 -3.27
N GLN A 72 -11.02 14.46 -1.97
CA GLN A 72 -12.06 14.12 -1.01
C GLN A 72 -12.75 15.38 -0.48
N GLN A 73 -14.02 15.27 -0.09
CA GLN A 73 -14.78 16.36 0.51
C GLN A 73 -14.77 16.30 2.04
N GLY A 74 -14.82 17.47 2.69
CA GLY A 74 -14.95 17.61 4.14
C GLY A 74 -13.88 16.85 4.93
N ASP A 75 -14.32 16.11 5.95
CA ASP A 75 -13.42 15.30 6.79
C ASP A 75 -12.72 14.17 6.03
N GLY A 76 -13.20 13.84 4.82
CA GLY A 76 -12.63 12.78 4.02
C GLY A 76 -11.16 12.99 3.64
N VAL A 77 -10.72 14.25 3.54
CA VAL A 77 -9.32 14.63 3.30
C VAL A 77 -8.44 14.20 4.48
N LYS A 78 -8.88 14.52 5.70
CA LYS A 78 -8.13 14.22 6.94
C LYS A 78 -8.07 12.72 7.18
N GLU A 79 -9.20 12.04 7.01
CA GLU A 79 -9.32 10.60 7.16
C GLU A 79 -8.42 9.84 6.18
N LEU A 80 -8.41 10.22 4.89
CA LEU A 80 -7.57 9.54 3.90
C LEU A 80 -6.08 9.80 4.15
N ARG A 81 -5.69 11.03 4.54
CA ARG A 81 -4.30 11.34 4.93
C ARG A 81 -3.87 10.55 6.15
N SER A 82 -4.73 10.44 7.16
CA SER A 82 -4.47 9.64 8.36
C SER A 82 -4.28 8.16 8.00
N GLY A 83 -5.17 7.61 7.18
CA GLY A 83 -5.04 6.25 6.65
C GLY A 83 -3.72 5.99 5.93
N ALA A 84 -3.35 6.89 5.01
CA ALA A 84 -2.07 6.80 4.29
C ALA A 84 -0.86 6.87 5.23
N ALA A 85 -0.90 7.73 6.26
CA ALA A 85 0.15 7.83 7.26
C ALA A 85 0.28 6.55 8.11
N MET A 86 -0.84 5.94 8.50
CA MET A 86 -0.85 4.66 9.22
C MET A 86 -0.26 3.52 8.39
N VAL A 87 -0.64 3.42 7.11
CA VAL A 87 -0.07 2.41 6.20
C VAL A 87 1.43 2.62 6.05
N ARG A 88 1.87 3.87 5.83
CA ARG A 88 3.30 4.20 5.73
C ARG A 88 4.06 3.81 6.99
N SER A 89 3.55 4.16 8.18
CA SER A 89 4.19 3.84 9.46
C SER A 89 4.31 2.33 9.68
N SER A 90 3.23 1.59 9.42
CA SER A 90 3.21 0.13 9.54
C SER A 90 4.20 -0.52 8.57
N THR A 91 4.26 -0.02 7.33
CA THR A 91 5.21 -0.47 6.30
C THR A 91 6.66 -0.25 6.73
N MET A 92 6.98 0.93 7.30
CA MET A 92 8.31 1.22 7.83
C MET A 92 8.68 0.27 8.98
N SER A 93 7.74 -0.06 9.87
CA SER A 93 7.98 -1.03 10.94
C SER A 93 8.24 -2.44 10.39
N MET A 94 7.45 -2.89 9.41
CA MET A 94 7.67 -4.18 8.76
C MET A 94 9.02 -4.23 8.03
N MET A 95 9.40 -3.16 7.33
CA MET A 95 10.69 -3.06 6.65
C MET A 95 11.86 -3.21 7.63
N LYS A 96 11.80 -2.52 8.78
CA LYS A 96 12.80 -2.67 9.86
C LYS A 96 12.87 -4.09 10.42
N MET A 97 11.72 -4.76 10.59
CA MET A 97 11.69 -6.15 11.06
C MET A 97 12.34 -7.10 10.04
N CYS A 98 12.06 -6.92 8.75
CA CYS A 98 12.69 -7.70 7.69
C CYS A 98 14.21 -7.46 7.62
N GLU A 99 14.67 -6.23 7.82
CA GLU A 99 16.10 -5.90 7.88
C GLU A 99 16.78 -6.55 9.10
N ALA A 100 16.12 -6.51 10.27
CA ALA A 100 16.62 -7.15 11.48
C ALA A 100 16.75 -8.67 11.31
N ALA A 101 15.77 -9.32 10.67
CA ALA A 101 15.78 -10.75 10.38
C ALA A 101 16.85 -11.15 9.33
N ARG A 102 17.33 -10.21 8.52
CA ARG A 102 18.35 -10.44 7.48
C ARG A 102 19.78 -10.31 8.00
N ARG A 103 19.99 -9.63 9.14
CA ARG A 103 21.30 -9.58 9.78
C ARG A 103 21.64 -10.99 10.30
N PRO A 104 22.79 -11.58 9.98
CA PRO A 104 23.17 -12.88 10.52
C PRO A 104 23.21 -12.82 12.04
N ILE A 105 22.96 -13.96 12.70
CA ILE A 105 23.38 -14.20 14.08
C ILE A 105 24.93 -14.25 14.06
N GLU A 106 25.58 -13.11 13.89
CA GLU A 106 27.02 -12.96 14.08
C GLU A 106 27.23 -12.64 15.56
N GLY A 107 27.37 -13.70 16.34
CA GLY A 107 27.59 -13.58 17.78
C GLY A 107 27.36 -14.89 18.52
N GLU A 108 28.22 -15.89 18.28
CA GLU A 108 28.77 -16.76 19.33
C GLU A 108 30.23 -17.08 18.98
#